data_AF-A0AAW9MSI6-F1
#
_entry.id   AF-A0AAW9MSI6-F1
#
_cell.length_a   1.000
_cell.length_b   1.000
_cell.length_c   1.000
_cell.angle_alpha   90.00
_cell.angle_beta   90.00
_cell.angle_gamma   90.00
#
_symmetry.space_group_name_H-M   'P 1'
#
loop_
_entity.id
_entity.type
_entity.pdbx_description
1 polymer ?
#
loop_
_entity_poly.entity_id
_entity_poly.type
_entity_poly.pdbx_seq_one_letter_code
_entity_poly.pdbx_strand_id
1 'polypeptide(L)'
;MYKAFIKEIKKISLEKVDIAFFPLDPRLEERAEDGLKIFMDEVSSQLVFPMHQEDDYSKSILFFNNHSEYRDVFKPIYDRGQTFIISLE
;
A
#
# COMPACT_ATOMS: atom_id res chain seq x y z
N MET A 1 5.55 14.86 12.95
CA MET A 1 5.25 14.86 11.51
C MET A 1 4.06 13.96 11.15
N TYR A 2 3.93 12.74 11.71
CA TYR A 2 2.81 11.83 11.40
C TYR A 2 1.40 12.31 11.79
N LYS A 3 1.25 13.23 12.75
CA LYS A 3 -0.08 13.63 13.25
C LYS A 3 -1.00 14.18 12.14
N ALA A 4 -0.46 14.97 11.21
CA ALA A 4 -1.23 15.50 10.10
C ALA A 4 -1.63 14.37 9.13
N PHE A 5 -0.69 13.49 8.79
CA PHE A 5 -0.96 12.32 7.95
C PHE A 5 -2.03 11.41 8.56
N ILE A 6 -1.86 10.98 9.82
CA ILE A 6 -2.81 10.12 10.55
C ILE A 6 -4.19 10.78 10.61
N LYS A 7 -4.26 12.10 10.81
CA LYS A 7 -5.54 12.83 10.80
C LYS A 7 -6.28 12.68 9.46
N GLU A 8 -5.57 12.69 8.34
CA GLU A 8 -6.17 12.49 7.02
C GLU A 8 -6.52 11.01 6.78
N ILE A 9 -5.66 10.07 7.19
CA ILE A 9 -5.95 8.62 7.13
C ILE A 9 -7.23 8.28 7.89
N LYS A 10 -7.43 8.87 9.08
CA LYS A 10 -8.64 8.67 9.89
C LYS A 10 -9.93 9.17 9.26
N LYS A 11 -9.87 10.03 8.25
CA LYS A 11 -11.06 10.41 7.48
C LYS A 11 -11.41 9.32 6.47
N ILE A 12 -10.39 8.70 5.88
CA ILE A 12 -10.55 7.61 4.90
C ILE A 12 -11.01 6.33 5.60
N SER A 13 -10.56 6.07 6.82
CA SER A 13 -10.94 4.87 7.59
C SER A 13 -12.44 4.80 7.95
N LEU A 14 -13.19 5.88 7.73
CA LEU A 14 -14.65 5.90 7.89
C LEU A 14 -15.39 5.29 6.69
N GLU A 15 -14.69 5.09 5.58
CA GLU A 15 -15.23 4.58 4.32
C GLU A 15 -14.79 3.12 4.08
N LYS A 16 -15.62 2.35 3.37
CA LYS A 16 -15.20 1.06 2.82
C LYS A 16 -14.35 1.32 1.57
N VAL A 17 -13.12 0.85 1.55
CA VAL A 17 -12.23 0.96 0.39
C VAL A 17 -12.13 -0.40 -0.30
N ASP A 18 -12.64 -0.51 -1.52
CA ASP A 18 -12.48 -1.77 -2.25
C ASP A 18 -11.05 -1.91 -2.79
N ILE A 19 -10.50 -0.85 -3.39
CA ILE A 19 -9.14 -0.85 -3.95
C ILE A 19 -8.43 0.46 -3.59
N ALA A 20 -7.21 0.33 -3.06
CA ALA A 20 -6.31 1.44 -2.79
C ALA A 20 -5.04 1.33 -3.63
N PHE A 21 -4.55 2.47 -4.12
CA PHE A 21 -3.20 2.61 -4.64
C PHE A 21 -2.42 3.51 -3.70
N PHE A 22 -1.30 3.02 -3.16
CA PHE A 22 -0.58 3.72 -2.10
C PHE A 22 0.92 3.83 -2.41
N PRO A 23 1.55 5.00 -2.25
CA PRO A 23 2.98 5.17 -2.50
C PRO A 23 3.85 4.30 -1.59
N LEU A 24 4.73 3.50 -2.20
CA LEU A 24 5.86 2.85 -1.54
C LEU A 24 7.14 3.54 -2.02
N ASP A 25 7.28 4.81 -1.62
CA ASP A 25 8.21 5.77 -2.22
C ASP A 25 9.65 5.55 -1.71
N PRO A 26 10.60 5.12 -2.57
CA PRO A 26 11.97 4.84 -2.16
C PRO A 26 12.73 6.11 -1.73
N ARG A 27 12.26 7.31 -2.09
CA ARG A 27 12.89 8.59 -1.71
C ARG A 27 12.79 8.88 -0.21
N LEU A 28 11.93 8.15 0.51
CA LEU A 28 11.77 8.24 1.96
C LEU A 28 12.71 7.29 2.72
N GLU A 29 13.59 6.58 2.02
CA GLU A 29 14.63 5.71 2.58
C GLU A 29 14.06 4.69 3.59
N GLU A 30 14.52 4.67 4.84
CA GLU A 30 14.06 3.73 5.87
C GLU A 30 12.59 3.92 6.26
N ARG A 31 11.97 5.04 5.88
CA ARG A 31 10.57 5.37 6.16
C ARG A 31 9.63 5.08 5.00
N ALA A 32 10.13 4.53 3.90
CA ALA A 32 9.33 4.25 2.69
C ALA A 32 8.06 3.43 2.97
N GLU A 33 8.09 2.54 3.97
CA GLU A 33 6.99 1.65 4.31
C GLU A 33 6.01 2.25 5.35
N ASP A 34 6.41 3.28 6.09
CA ASP A 34 5.67 3.74 7.28
C ASP A 34 4.25 4.17 6.95
N GLY A 35 4.08 4.98 5.90
CA GLY A 35 2.78 5.49 5.49
C GLY A 35 1.85 4.36 5.03
N LEU A 36 2.39 3.39 4.28
CA LEU A 36 1.66 2.24 3.77
C LEU A 36 1.18 1.33 4.91
N LYS A 37 2.04 1.06 5.89
CA LYS A 37 1.68 0.27 7.08
C LYS A 37 0.57 0.94 7.89
N ILE A 38 0.75 2.23 8.20
CA ILE A 38 -0.28 3.02 8.90
C ILE A 38 -1.61 3.00 8.12
N PHE A 39 -1.57 3.12 6.79
CA PHE A 39 -2.77 3.06 5.97
C PHE A 39 -3.47 1.70 6.09
N MET A 40 -2.74 0.59 5.95
CA MET A 40 -3.32 -0.76 6.01
C MET A 40 -3.79 -1.17 7.41
N ASP A 41 -3.17 -0.61 8.45
CA ASP A 41 -3.59 -0.86 9.84
C ASP A 41 -4.86 -0.07 10.19
N GLU A 42 -5.04 1.13 9.65
CA GLU A 42 -6.15 2.03 10.02
C GLU A 42 -7.33 1.97 9.05
N VAL A 43 -7.12 1.63 7.76
CA VAL A 43 -8.15 1.65 6.72
C VAL A 43 -8.50 0.23 6.28
N SER A 44 -9.77 -0.13 6.44
CA SER A 44 -10.29 -1.42 5.95
C SER A 44 -10.40 -1.40 4.42
N SER A 45 -9.34 -1.88 3.76
CA SER A 45 -9.27 -2.02 2.30
C SER A 45 -9.36 -3.49 1.88
N GLN A 46 -10.10 -3.83 0.83
CA GLN A 46 -10.06 -5.21 0.29
C GLN A 46 -8.73 -5.49 -0.42
N LEU A 47 -8.24 -4.53 -1.22
CA LEU A 47 -6.96 -4.65 -1.93
C LEU A 47 -6.14 -3.37 -1.89
N VAL A 48 -4.82 -3.52 -1.77
CA VAL A 48 -3.85 -2.41 -1.78
C VAL A 48 -2.75 -2.71 -2.78
N PHE A 49 -2.52 -1.79 -3.71
CA PHE A 49 -1.45 -1.84 -4.70
C PHE A 49 -0.39 -0.78 -4.39
N PRO A 50 0.90 -1.17 -4.30
CA PRO A 50 1.98 -0.20 -4.19
C PRO A 50 2.13 0.58 -5.50
N MET A 51 2.47 1.86 -5.39
CA MET A 51 2.84 2.71 -6.52
C MET A 51 4.08 3.55 -6.20
N HIS A 52 4.48 4.43 -7.13
CA HIS A 52 5.59 5.38 -6.93
C HIS A 52 6.96 4.70 -6.70
N GLN A 53 7.22 3.62 -7.44
CA GLN A 53 8.47 2.85 -7.38
C GLN A 53 9.39 3.08 -8.59
N GLU A 54 9.08 4.10 -9.40
CA GLU A 54 9.76 4.36 -10.67
C GLU A 54 9.77 3.10 -11.54
N ASP A 55 10.96 2.56 -11.85
CA ASP A 55 11.14 1.31 -12.59
C ASP A 55 11.84 0.21 -11.74
N ASP A 56 11.90 0.36 -10.40
CA ASP A 56 12.43 -0.64 -9.48
C ASP A 56 11.32 -1.20 -8.55
N TYR A 57 10.76 -2.34 -8.96
CA TYR A 57 9.69 -3.03 -8.23
C TYR A 57 10.19 -3.94 -7.09
N SER A 58 11.50 -4.03 -6.86
CA SER A 58 12.07 -4.91 -5.82
C SER A 58 11.51 -4.60 -4.43
N LYS A 59 11.19 -3.34 -4.15
CA LYS A 59 10.56 -2.90 -2.90
C LYS A 59 9.18 -3.51 -2.69
N SER A 60 8.36 -3.64 -3.73
CA SER A 60 7.05 -4.29 -3.63
C SER A 60 7.18 -5.75 -3.25
N ILE A 61 8.11 -6.44 -3.89
CA ILE A 61 8.37 -7.87 -3.67
C ILE A 61 8.91 -8.08 -2.26
N LEU A 62 9.87 -7.26 -1.83
CA LEU A 62 10.45 -7.31 -0.50
C LEU A 62 9.40 -7.04 0.58
N PHE A 63 8.55 -6.03 0.39
CA PHE A 63 7.46 -5.71 1.31
C PHE A 63 6.51 -6.90 1.48
N PHE A 64 6.03 -7.48 0.38
CA PHE A 64 5.13 -8.63 0.40
C PHE A 64 5.74 -9.87 1.08
N ASN A 65 7.04 -10.10 0.88
CA ASN A 65 7.75 -11.21 1.49
C ASN A 65 7.93 -11.03 3.01
N ASN A 66 8.23 -9.80 3.43
CA ASN A 66 8.56 -9.48 4.83
C ASN A 66 7.34 -9.29 5.73
N HIS A 67 6.17 -8.92 5.18
CA HIS A 67 4.96 -8.62 5.96
C HIS A 67 3.84 -9.61 5.63
N SER A 68 3.89 -10.77 6.27
CA SER A 68 2.90 -11.84 6.07
C SER A 68 1.47 -11.43 6.45
N GLU A 69 1.34 -10.51 7.42
CA GLU A 69 0.09 -9.96 7.93
C GLU A 69 -0.71 -9.17 6.88
N TYR A 70 -0.07 -8.71 5.81
CA TYR A 70 -0.72 -7.92 4.77
C TYR A 70 -0.97 -8.70 3.48
N ARG A 71 -0.62 -9.99 3.37
CA ARG A 71 -0.65 -10.72 2.08
C ARG A 71 -2.04 -10.86 1.45
N ASP A 72 -3.08 -10.90 2.27
CA ASP A 72 -4.44 -11.00 1.78
C ASP A 72 -4.88 -9.71 1.08
N VAL A 73 -4.40 -8.56 1.55
CA VAL A 73 -4.79 -7.22 1.08
C VAL A 73 -3.77 -6.65 0.08
N PHE A 74 -2.47 -6.70 0.40
CA PHE A 74 -1.40 -6.14 -0.42
C PHE A 74 -1.11 -7.01 -1.64
N LYS A 75 -1.10 -6.39 -2.82
CA LYS A 75 -0.77 -7.06 -4.09
C LYS A 75 0.51 -6.44 -4.66
N PRO A 76 1.65 -7.15 -4.66
CA PRO A 76 2.90 -6.62 -5.18
C PRO A 76 2.79 -6.37 -6.68
N ILE A 77 3.43 -5.29 -7.14
CA ILE A 77 3.69 -5.03 -8.55
C ILE A 77 5.07 -5.59 -8.90
N TYR A 78 5.19 -6.20 -10.07
CA TYR A 78 6.42 -6.79 -10.59
C TYR A 78 6.98 -6.02 -11.78
N ASP A 79 6.10 -5.44 -12.62
CA ASP A 79 6.50 -4.80 -13.87
C ASP A 79 5.59 -3.61 -14.26
N ARG A 80 6.12 -2.72 -15.11
CA ARG A 80 5.36 -1.62 -15.74
C ARG A 80 4.30 -2.18 -16.68
N GLY A 81 3.06 -1.73 -16.53
CA GLY A 81 1.93 -2.16 -17.36
C GLY A 81 1.29 -3.48 -16.93
N GLN A 82 1.66 -4.01 -15.75
CA GLN A 82 1.01 -5.17 -15.17
C GLN A 82 -0.50 -4.95 -15.00
N THR A 83 -1.28 -5.97 -15.36
CA THR A 83 -2.75 -5.95 -15.28
C THR A 83 -3.23 -6.96 -14.24
N PHE A 84 -4.30 -6.59 -13.52
CA PHE A 84 -4.99 -7.47 -12.58
C PHE A 84 -6.45 -7.61 -13.00
N ILE A 85 -6.96 -8.84 -12.99
CA ILE A 85 -8.40 -9.11 -13.14
C ILE A 85 -8.92 -9.45 -11.75
N ILE A 86 -9.77 -8.59 -11.23
CA ILE A 86 -10.24 -8.64 -9.83
C ILE A 86 -11.76 -8.79 -9.85
N SER A 87 -12.27 -9.69 -9.02
CA SER A 87 -13.68 -9.73 -8.64
C SER A 87 -13.77 -9.32 -7.17
N LEU A 88 -14.55 -8.28 -6.90
CA LEU A 88 -14.78 -7.78 -5.56
C LEU A 88 -16.12 -8.34 -5.06
N GLU A 89 -16.20 -8.61 -3.76
CA GLU A 89 -17.44 -8.99 -3.07
C GLU A 89 -18.21 -7.78 -2.53
#